data_AF-A0AB34H9T5-F1
#
_entry.id   AF-A0AB34H9T5-F1
#
_cell.length_a   1.000
_cell.length_b   1.000
_cell.length_c   1.000
_cell.angle_alpha   90.00
_cell.angle_beta   90.00
_cell.angle_gamma   90.00
#
_symmetry.space_group_name_H-M   'P 1'
#
loop_
_entity.id
_entity.type
_entity.pdbx_description
1 polymer ?
#
loop_
_entity_poly.entity_id
_entity_poly.type
_entity_poly.pdbx_seq_one_letter_code
_entity_poly.pdbx_strand_id
1 'polypeptide(L)'
;MSIGLDELILVDYHAFPLQSVVRCLWHPKLNQIMVGTGNGLAKVYYDPNKSQRGAKLCVVKTQRKAKQAETLTQDYIITPHALPMFREPRQRSTRKQLEKDRLDPLKSHKPEPPVAGPGRGGRVGTHGGTLSSYIVKNIALDKTDDSNPREAILRHAKAAEDNPYWVSPAYSK
;
A
#
# COMPACT_ATOMS: atom_id res chain seq x y z
N MET A 1 32.68 -41.20 24.91
CA MET A 1 31.22 -41.38 24.78
C MET A 1 31.01 -42.31 23.60
N SER A 2 30.84 -43.60 23.90
CA SER A 2 30.71 -44.69 22.93
C SER A 2 29.40 -44.57 22.18
N ILE A 3 29.47 -44.29 20.88
CA ILE A 3 28.30 -44.31 20.01
C ILE A 3 28.08 -45.78 19.66
N GLY A 4 27.01 -46.37 20.20
CA GLY A 4 26.59 -47.74 19.89
C GLY A 4 26.35 -47.91 18.39
N LEU A 5 26.85 -49.00 17.83
CA LEU A 5 26.63 -49.41 16.45
C LEU A 5 25.27 -50.13 16.33
N ASP A 6 24.20 -49.48 16.77
CA ASP A 6 22.84 -49.97 16.57
C ASP A 6 22.38 -49.56 15.16
N GLU A 7 22.11 -50.56 14.32
CA GLU A 7 21.49 -50.50 12.99
C GLU A 7 21.59 -49.19 12.21
N LEU A 8 22.58 -49.10 11.30
CA LEU A 8 22.62 -48.05 10.28
C LEU A 8 21.52 -48.29 9.24
N ILE A 9 20.40 -47.58 9.38
CA ILE A 9 19.31 -47.58 8.40
C ILE A 9 19.60 -46.49 7.35
N LEU A 10 19.58 -46.86 6.07
CA LEU A 10 19.62 -45.91 4.97
C LEU A 10 18.34 -45.07 4.97
N VAL A 11 18.45 -43.79 5.32
CA VAL A 11 17.28 -42.88 5.39
C VAL A 11 16.92 -42.32 4.01
N ASP A 12 17.93 -41.94 3.22
CA ASP A 12 17.74 -41.35 1.89
C ASP A 12 18.96 -41.63 1.00
N TYR A 13 18.73 -41.80 -0.30
CA TYR A 13 19.79 -41.90 -1.31
C TYR A 13 19.58 -40.85 -2.40
N HIS A 14 20.67 -40.19 -2.81
CA HIS A 14 20.65 -39.26 -3.92
C HIS A 14 21.72 -39.65 -4.94
N ALA A 15 21.26 -40.05 -6.13
CA ALA A 15 22.14 -40.51 -7.19
C ALA A 15 22.73 -39.36 -8.00
N PHE A 16 24.02 -39.49 -8.36
CA PHE A 16 24.71 -38.60 -9.29
C PHE A 16 24.98 -39.39 -10.59
N PRO A 17 24.02 -39.45 -11.52
CA PRO A 17 24.08 -40.40 -12.65
C PRO A 17 25.20 -40.10 -13.66
N LEU A 18 25.69 -38.86 -13.72
CA LEU A 18 26.66 -38.41 -14.71
C LEU A 18 27.92 -37.80 -14.09
N GLN A 19 28.06 -37.83 -12.76
CA GLN A 19 29.15 -37.14 -12.05
C GLN A 19 29.67 -37.97 -10.89
N SER A 20 30.99 -38.00 -10.72
CA SER A 20 31.61 -38.50 -9.48
C SER A 20 31.57 -37.43 -8.39
N VAL A 21 31.40 -37.89 -7.14
CA VAL A 21 31.55 -37.06 -5.94
C VAL A 21 33.00 -37.14 -5.49
N VAL A 22 33.67 -35.99 -5.41
CA VAL A 22 35.08 -35.91 -5.00
C VAL A 22 35.18 -35.80 -3.48
N ARG A 23 34.36 -34.94 -2.88
CA ARG A 23 34.36 -34.70 -1.44
C ARG A 23 32.96 -34.34 -0.97
N CYS A 24 32.55 -34.91 0.16
CA CYS A 24 31.36 -34.49 0.87
C CYS A 24 31.74 -33.96 2.27
N LEU A 25 30.99 -32.96 2.74
CA LEU A 25 31.14 -32.39 4.07
C LEU A 25 29.76 -32.05 4.63
N TRP A 26 29.48 -32.49 5.86
CA TRP A 26 28.28 -32.12 6.58
C TRP A 26 28.60 -31.11 7.67
N HIS A 27 27.83 -30.02 7.72
CA HIS A 27 27.97 -29.02 8.78
C HIS A 27 26.91 -29.22 9.87
N PRO A 28 27.28 -29.61 11.11
CA PRO A 28 26.32 -30.03 12.13
C PRO A 28 25.37 -28.91 12.59
N LYS A 29 25.87 -27.67 12.74
CA LYS A 29 25.00 -26.54 13.17
C LYS A 29 24.04 -26.03 12.10
N LEU A 30 24.44 -26.06 10.83
CA LEU A 30 23.61 -25.59 9.72
C LEU A 30 22.67 -26.69 9.22
N ASN A 31 23.03 -27.95 9.50
CA ASN A 31 22.40 -29.13 8.93
C ASN A 31 22.33 -29.04 7.39
N GLN A 32 23.49 -28.87 6.76
CA GLN A 32 23.67 -28.74 5.30
C GLN A 32 24.80 -29.67 4.86
N ILE A 33 24.58 -30.39 3.75
CA ILE A 33 25.57 -31.29 3.15
C ILE A 33 26.11 -30.61 1.91
N MET A 34 27.41 -30.34 1.90
CA MET A 34 28.14 -29.77 0.77
C MET A 34 28.83 -30.90 0.01
N VAL A 35 28.60 -30.97 -1.29
CA VAL A 35 29.13 -32.01 -2.17
C VAL A 35 29.90 -31.35 -3.31
N GLY A 36 31.21 -31.58 -3.34
CA GLY A 36 32.06 -31.23 -4.48
C GLY A 36 31.97 -32.32 -5.55
N THR A 37 31.51 -31.95 -6.74
CA THR A 37 31.43 -32.86 -7.89
C THR A 37 32.65 -32.73 -8.80
N GLY A 38 32.97 -33.77 -9.57
CA GLY A 38 34.09 -33.78 -10.53
C GLY A 38 33.99 -32.72 -11.63
N ASN A 39 32.82 -32.13 -11.85
CA ASN A 39 32.60 -31.07 -12.85
C ASN A 39 33.02 -29.67 -12.36
N GLY A 40 33.65 -29.56 -11.20
CA GLY A 40 34.02 -28.27 -10.59
C GLY A 40 32.85 -27.52 -9.95
N LEU A 41 31.65 -28.11 -9.92
CA LEU A 41 30.47 -27.55 -9.27
C LEU A 41 30.34 -28.08 -7.84
N ALA A 42 30.01 -27.19 -6.91
CA ALA A 42 29.63 -27.54 -5.54
C ALA A 42 28.10 -27.51 -5.41
N LYS A 43 27.50 -28.66 -5.07
CA LYS A 43 26.07 -28.75 -4.75
C LYS A 43 25.89 -28.72 -3.24
N VAL A 44 24.93 -27.95 -2.74
CA VAL A 44 24.60 -27.88 -1.31
C VAL A 44 23.17 -28.38 -1.10
N TYR A 45 23.04 -29.46 -0.36
CA TYR A 45 21.77 -30.05 0.03
C TYR A 45 21.37 -29.55 1.41
N TYR A 46 20.11 -29.19 1.56
CA TYR A 46 19.56 -28.68 2.81
C TYR A 46 18.09 -29.10 2.94
N ASP A 47 17.66 -29.33 4.19
CA ASP A 47 16.25 -29.55 4.51
C ASP A 47 15.55 -28.18 4.71
N PRO A 48 14.44 -27.89 4.00
CA PRO A 48 13.71 -26.63 4.16
C PRO A 48 13.17 -26.40 5.57
N ASN A 49 12.98 -27.44 6.40
CA ASN A 49 12.49 -27.31 7.76
C ASN A 49 13.63 -27.33 8.79
N LYS A 50 14.54 -28.29 8.70
CA LYS A 50 15.59 -28.50 9.72
C LYS A 50 16.84 -27.66 9.51
N SER A 51 17.17 -27.30 8.27
CA SER A 51 18.40 -26.56 7.98
C SER A 51 18.29 -25.09 8.41
N GLN A 52 19.38 -24.45 8.81
CA GLN A 52 19.37 -23.04 9.23
C GLN A 52 20.40 -22.22 8.45
N ARG A 53 20.06 -20.96 8.12
CA ARG A 53 20.96 -19.98 7.47
C ARG A 53 21.65 -20.57 6.23
N GLY A 54 22.92 -20.23 5.98
CA GLY A 54 23.75 -20.80 4.92
C GLY A 54 23.09 -20.71 3.54
N ALA A 55 22.96 -21.84 2.86
CA ALA A 55 22.35 -21.93 1.53
C ALA A 55 20.94 -21.32 1.46
N LYS A 56 20.13 -21.37 2.53
CA LYS A 56 18.80 -20.74 2.56
C LYS A 56 18.85 -19.23 2.33
N LEU A 57 19.92 -18.55 2.75
CA LEU A 57 20.06 -17.10 2.56
C LEU A 57 20.26 -16.75 1.08
N CYS A 58 20.94 -17.60 0.34
CA CYS A 58 21.23 -17.38 -1.07
C CYS A 58 20.04 -17.77 -1.97
N VAL A 59 19.30 -18.83 -1.61
CA VAL A 59 18.15 -19.31 -2.40
C VAL A 59 16.98 -18.32 -2.37
N VAL A 60 16.70 -17.70 -1.21
CA VAL A 60 15.58 -16.74 -1.08
C VAL A 60 15.94 -15.35 -1.62
N LYS A 61 17.21 -15.09 -1.94
CA LYS A 61 17.64 -13.78 -2.42
C LYS A 61 17.17 -13.58 -3.86
N THR A 62 15.97 -12.99 -4.01
CA THR A 62 15.44 -12.56 -5.31
C THR A 62 16.49 -11.69 -6.02
N GLN A 63 16.76 -12.01 -7.28
CA GLN A 63 17.59 -11.19 -8.16
C GLN A 63 17.11 -9.75 -8.09
N ARG A 64 17.92 -8.86 -7.50
CA ARG A 64 17.61 -7.43 -7.49
C ARG A 64 17.70 -6.97 -8.94
N LYS A 65 16.63 -6.33 -9.45
CA LYS A 65 16.65 -5.71 -10.77
C LYS A 65 17.91 -4.84 -10.86
N ALA A 66 18.76 -5.13 -11.85
CA ALA A 66 19.92 -4.31 -12.15
C ALA A 66 19.39 -2.89 -12.39
N LYS A 67 19.73 -1.96 -11.51
CA LYS A 67 19.45 -0.55 -11.78
C LYS A 67 20.35 -0.18 -12.94
N GLN A 68 19.76 0.04 -14.10
CA GLN A 68 20.46 0.62 -15.23
C GLN A 68 21.07 1.92 -14.73
N ALA A 69 22.40 1.94 -14.63
CA ALA A 69 23.16 3.08 -14.13
C ALA A 69 23.24 4.20 -15.18
N GLU A 70 22.16 4.41 -15.93
CA GLU A 70 21.94 5.63 -16.71
C GLU A 70 21.36 6.70 -15.78
N THR A 71 22.02 6.92 -14.66
CA THR A 71 21.91 8.22 -14.00
C THR A 71 23.10 8.99 -14.51
N LEU A 72 22.87 9.86 -15.49
CA LEU A 72 23.72 10.99 -15.76
C LEU A 72 23.90 11.72 -14.41
N THR A 73 24.93 11.36 -13.65
CA THR A 73 25.30 12.12 -12.47
C THR A 73 25.83 13.42 -13.01
N GLN A 74 24.98 14.43 -13.08
CA GLN A 74 25.45 15.79 -13.28
C GLN A 74 26.44 16.08 -12.16
N ASP A 75 27.69 16.35 -12.53
CA ASP A 75 28.73 16.73 -11.58
C ASP A 75 28.28 18.01 -10.86
N TYR A 76 28.07 17.88 -9.55
CA TYR A 76 27.56 18.96 -8.73
C TYR A 76 28.70 19.91 -8.35
N ILE A 77 28.80 21.04 -9.05
CA ILE A 77 29.84 22.06 -8.82
C ILE A 77 29.38 23.00 -7.71
N ILE A 78 30.13 23.05 -6.60
CA ILE A 78 29.82 23.92 -5.46
C ILE A 78 30.53 25.27 -5.62
N THR A 79 29.76 26.34 -5.73
CA THR A 79 30.26 27.72 -5.73
C THR A 79 30.19 28.32 -4.31
N PRO A 80 31.32 28.53 -3.61
CA PRO A 80 31.32 28.88 -2.20
C PRO A 80 30.79 30.30 -1.89
N HIS A 81 30.90 31.24 -2.83
CA HIS A 81 30.49 32.64 -2.66
C HIS A 81 29.32 33.06 -3.56
N ALA A 82 28.58 32.12 -4.13
CA ALA A 82 27.40 32.46 -4.92
C ALA A 82 26.28 32.99 -4.02
N LEU A 83 25.56 34.02 -4.50
CA LEU A 83 24.35 34.51 -3.85
C LEU A 83 23.35 33.36 -3.67
N PRO A 84 22.52 33.36 -2.62
CA PRO A 84 21.53 32.30 -2.38
C PRO A 84 20.63 32.00 -3.58
N MET A 85 20.34 33.01 -4.41
CA MET A 85 19.51 32.87 -5.61
C MET A 85 20.18 32.08 -6.75
N PHE A 86 21.52 32.07 -6.81
CA PHE A 86 22.31 31.31 -7.80
C PHE A 86 22.85 29.98 -7.26
N ARG A 87 22.54 29.65 -6.00
CA ARG A 87 23.04 28.44 -5.36
C ARG A 87 22.19 27.24 -5.76
N GLU A 88 22.80 26.29 -6.47
CA GLU A 88 22.12 25.06 -6.85
C GLU A 88 21.77 24.19 -5.63
N PRO A 89 20.56 23.59 -5.60
CA PRO A 89 20.16 22.72 -4.51
C PRO A 89 21.03 21.47 -4.47
N ARG A 90 21.62 21.19 -3.31
CA ARG A 90 22.46 20.01 -3.11
C ARG A 90 21.71 18.73 -3.46
N GLN A 91 22.35 17.86 -4.24
CA GLN A 91 21.87 16.51 -4.55
C GLN A 91 21.55 15.79 -3.23
N ARG A 92 20.26 15.46 -3.03
CA ARG A 92 19.80 14.68 -1.87
C ARG A 92 19.60 13.24 -2.29
N SER A 93 19.39 12.33 -1.33
CA SER A 93 18.97 10.97 -1.65
C SER A 93 17.76 10.98 -2.60
N THR A 94 17.72 10.03 -3.52
CA THR A 94 16.63 9.87 -4.51
C THR A 94 15.24 9.94 -3.88
N ARG A 95 15.08 9.35 -2.67
CA ARG A 95 13.84 9.44 -1.89
C ARG A 95 13.43 10.89 -1.59
N LYS A 96 14.35 11.74 -1.12
CA LYS A 96 14.06 13.13 -0.77
C LYS A 96 13.80 14.01 -1.99
N GLN A 97 14.40 13.69 -3.14
CA GLN A 97 14.09 14.35 -4.41
C GLN A 97 12.66 14.02 -4.84
N LEU A 98 12.29 12.74 -4.87
CA LEU A 98 10.93 12.30 -5.19
C LEU A 98 9.86 12.89 -4.26
N GLU A 99 10.15 13.03 -2.96
CA GLU A 99 9.24 13.69 -2.01
C GLU A 99 9.02 15.17 -2.36
N LYS A 100 10.06 15.88 -2.82
CA LYS A 100 9.95 17.27 -3.26
C LYS A 100 9.24 17.40 -4.60
N ASP A 101 9.60 16.58 -5.58
CA ASP A 101 9.00 16.63 -6.92
C ASP A 101 7.49 16.35 -6.85
N ARG A 102 7.04 15.57 -5.85
CA ARG A 102 5.61 15.37 -5.54
C ARG A 102 4.91 16.59 -4.94
N LEU A 103 5.64 17.48 -4.29
CA LEU A 103 5.07 18.71 -3.72
C LEU A 103 4.94 19.81 -4.78
N ASP A 104 5.82 19.81 -5.78
CA ASP A 104 5.80 20.78 -6.88
C ASP A 104 4.56 20.54 -7.78
N PRO A 105 3.60 21.50 -7.88
CA PRO A 105 2.35 21.30 -8.62
C PRO A 105 2.55 20.98 -10.10
N LEU A 106 3.58 21.58 -10.71
CA LEU A 106 3.91 21.41 -12.13
C LEU A 106 4.47 20.01 -12.42
N LYS A 107 5.45 19.56 -11.64
CA LYS A 107 6.11 18.25 -11.83
C LYS A 107 5.20 17.09 -11.43
N SER A 108 4.41 17.27 -10.39
CA SER A 108 3.50 16.25 -9.88
C SER A 108 2.20 16.15 -10.66
N HIS A 109 1.93 17.07 -11.59
CA HIS A 109 0.65 17.22 -12.27
C HIS A 109 -0.53 17.11 -11.30
N LYS A 110 -0.38 17.72 -10.12
CA LYS A 110 -1.39 17.62 -9.06
C LYS A 110 -2.65 18.34 -9.53
N PRO A 111 -3.83 17.69 -9.50
CA PRO A 111 -5.09 18.36 -9.79
C PRO A 111 -5.26 19.58 -8.90
N GLU A 112 -5.80 20.66 -9.46
CA GLU A 112 -6.04 21.86 -8.67
C GLU A 112 -6.97 21.55 -7.51
N PRO A 113 -6.62 21.95 -6.27
CA PRO A 113 -7.49 21.73 -5.12
C PRO A 113 -8.79 22.54 -5.28
N PRO A 114 -9.89 22.07 -4.65
CA PRO A 114 -11.14 22.82 -4.63
C PRO A 114 -10.93 24.20 -3.99
N VAL A 115 -11.66 25.21 -4.46
CA VAL A 115 -11.55 26.58 -3.94
C VAL A 115 -12.02 26.61 -2.49
N ALA A 116 -11.13 27.00 -1.59
CA ALA A 116 -11.46 27.28 -0.20
C ALA A 116 -11.98 28.72 -0.09
N GLY A 117 -13.25 28.89 0.28
CA GLY A 117 -13.88 30.19 0.49
C GLY A 117 -14.77 30.67 -0.67
N PRO A 118 -15.17 31.96 -0.66
CA PRO A 118 -16.05 32.51 -1.69
C PRO A 118 -15.36 32.42 -3.06
N GLY A 119 -16.09 31.89 -4.05
CA GLY A 119 -15.58 31.71 -5.40
C GLY A 119 -15.10 33.03 -6.02
N ARG A 120 -13.92 33.03 -6.64
CA ARG A 120 -13.32 34.18 -7.33
C ARG A 120 -12.71 33.74 -8.66
N GLY A 121 -12.83 34.58 -9.69
CA GLY A 121 -12.23 34.31 -11.01
C GLY A 121 -12.89 33.18 -11.80
N GLY A 122 -14.22 33.05 -11.73
CA GLY A 122 -14.98 32.03 -12.48
C GLY A 122 -15.05 30.65 -11.84
N ARG A 123 -14.36 30.43 -10.71
CA ARG A 123 -14.44 29.19 -9.93
C ARG A 123 -15.50 29.33 -8.84
N VAL A 124 -16.43 28.38 -8.76
CA VAL A 124 -17.50 28.36 -7.75
C VAL A 124 -17.01 27.62 -6.50
N GLY A 125 -17.04 28.30 -5.35
CA GLY A 125 -16.78 27.66 -4.06
C GLY A 125 -17.95 26.76 -3.65
N THR A 126 -17.67 25.67 -2.94
CA THR A 126 -18.69 24.70 -2.48
C THR A 126 -19.75 25.34 -1.59
N HIS A 127 -19.38 26.36 -0.82
CA HIS A 127 -20.27 27.18 -0.02
C HIS A 127 -19.92 28.66 -0.21
N GLY A 128 -20.39 29.23 -1.32
CA GLY A 128 -20.21 30.65 -1.61
C GLY A 128 -21.22 31.52 -0.87
N GLY A 129 -20.87 32.77 -0.59
CA GLY A 129 -21.79 33.79 -0.05
C GLY A 129 -22.83 34.31 -1.04
N THR A 130 -23.14 33.57 -2.09
CA THR A 130 -24.16 33.97 -3.08
C THR A 130 -25.55 33.60 -2.58
N LEU A 131 -26.54 34.44 -2.90
CA LEU A 131 -27.93 34.23 -2.50
C LEU A 131 -28.47 32.87 -3.00
N SER A 132 -28.06 32.42 -4.18
CA SER A 132 -28.43 31.10 -4.72
C SER A 132 -27.94 29.95 -3.82
N SER A 133 -26.73 30.05 -3.26
CA SER A 133 -26.21 29.03 -2.33
C SER A 133 -26.97 29.04 -0.99
N TYR A 134 -27.35 30.23 -0.51
CA TYR A 134 -28.18 30.39 0.70
C TYR A 134 -29.59 29.81 0.50
N ILE A 135 -30.22 30.09 -0.65
CA ILE A 135 -31.54 29.55 -1.02
C ILE A 135 -31.50 28.03 -1.09
N VAL A 136 -30.51 27.43 -1.76
CA VAL A 136 -30.38 25.96 -1.82
C VAL A 136 -30.20 25.36 -0.43
N LYS A 137 -29.43 26.01 0.47
CA LYS A 137 -29.25 25.49 1.84
C LYS A 137 -30.49 25.59 2.71
N ASN A 138 -31.29 26.64 2.58
CA ASN A 138 -32.39 26.88 3.50
C ASN A 138 -33.75 26.46 2.95
N ILE A 139 -33.94 26.59 1.64
CA ILE A 139 -35.22 26.32 0.97
C ILE A 139 -35.23 24.94 0.33
N ALA A 140 -34.12 24.50 -0.31
CA ALA A 140 -34.10 23.19 -0.96
C ALA A 140 -33.86 22.01 0.00
N LEU A 141 -33.44 22.28 1.23
CA LEU A 141 -33.33 21.27 2.30
C LEU A 141 -34.57 21.22 3.20
N ASP A 142 -35.64 21.96 2.87
CA ASP A 142 -36.89 21.89 3.64
C ASP A 142 -37.48 20.48 3.46
N LYS A 143 -37.40 19.68 4.53
CA LYS A 143 -37.76 18.25 4.54
C LYS A 143 -39.27 18.03 4.59
N THR A 144 -40.06 18.95 4.07
CA THR A 144 -41.48 18.73 3.78
C THR A 144 -41.58 17.92 2.49
N ASP A 145 -40.93 16.77 2.47
CA ASP A 145 -40.90 15.85 1.35
C ASP A 145 -42.23 15.06 1.36
N ASP A 146 -43.25 15.61 0.69
CA ASP A 146 -44.53 14.92 0.42
C ASP A 146 -44.42 13.89 -0.72
N SER A 147 -43.18 13.59 -1.16
CA SER A 147 -42.86 12.67 -2.25
C SER A 147 -43.44 11.26 -2.06
N ASN A 148 -43.66 10.80 -0.82
CA ASN A 148 -44.25 9.51 -0.49
C ASN A 148 -45.65 9.65 0.15
N PRO A 149 -46.75 9.52 -0.63
CA PRO A 149 -48.10 9.80 -0.14
C PRO A 149 -48.55 8.85 0.98
N ARG A 150 -48.02 7.62 1.02
CA ARG A 150 -48.34 6.63 2.06
C ARG A 150 -47.84 7.06 3.44
N GLU A 151 -46.60 7.51 3.52
CA GLU A 151 -45.98 7.90 4.80
C GLU A 151 -46.59 9.20 5.34
N ALA A 152 -46.91 10.14 4.44
CA ALA A 152 -47.61 11.37 4.80
C ALA A 152 -48.98 11.11 5.44
N ILE A 153 -49.80 10.22 4.86
CA ILE A 153 -51.09 9.85 5.43
C ILE A 153 -50.91 9.12 6.77
N LEU A 154 -49.97 8.19 6.86
CA LEU A 154 -49.71 7.43 8.10
C LEU A 154 -49.17 8.29 9.24
N ARG A 155 -48.45 9.39 8.96
CA ARG A 155 -47.97 10.34 9.97
C ARG A 155 -49.12 10.92 10.81
N HIS A 156 -50.28 11.12 10.19
CA HIS A 156 -51.46 11.70 10.85
C HIS A 156 -52.39 10.67 11.48
N ALA A 157 -52.15 9.37 11.27
CA ALA A 157 -53.01 8.30 11.78
C ALA A 157 -53.11 8.31 13.32
N LYS A 158 -51.97 8.41 14.03
CA LYS A 158 -51.95 8.49 15.51
C LYS A 158 -52.67 9.72 16.05
N ALA A 159 -52.46 10.88 15.42
CA ALA A 159 -53.11 12.12 15.82
C ALA A 159 -54.63 12.08 15.65
N ALA A 160 -55.12 11.35 14.63
CA ALA A 160 -56.54 11.15 14.39
C ALA A 160 -57.19 10.14 15.36
N GLU A 161 -56.44 9.12 15.81
CA GLU A 161 -56.89 8.20 16.86
C GLU A 161 -56.99 8.90 18.23
N ASP A 162 -55.99 9.71 18.59
CA ASP A 162 -55.95 10.39 19.89
C ASP A 162 -56.99 11.51 20.01
N ASN A 163 -57.26 12.25 18.92
CA ASN A 163 -58.25 13.34 18.88
C ASN A 163 -59.23 13.19 17.72
N PRO A 164 -60.17 12.24 17.81
CA PRO A 164 -61.11 11.95 16.74
C PRO A 164 -62.27 12.96 16.77
N TYR A 165 -61.99 14.22 16.47
CA TYR A 165 -63.02 15.27 16.51
C TYR A 165 -63.90 15.25 15.24
N TRP A 166 -63.31 14.97 14.08
CA TRP A 166 -63.96 15.19 12.78
C TRP A 166 -64.76 14.00 12.23
N VAL A 167 -64.45 12.76 12.62
CA VAL A 167 -65.01 11.56 11.95
C VAL A 167 -65.69 10.61 12.93
N SER A 168 -65.03 10.21 14.02
CA SER A 168 -65.58 9.19 14.92
C SER A 168 -66.89 9.54 15.65
N PRO A 169 -67.20 10.81 16.01
CA PRO A 169 -68.46 11.15 16.67
C PRO A 169 -69.71 10.87 15.83
N ALA A 170 -69.57 10.82 14.50
CA ALA A 170 -70.69 10.53 13.59
C ALA A 170 -71.05 9.02 13.54
N TYR A 171 -70.15 8.14 13.99
CA TYR A 171 -70.29 6.69 13.91
C TYR A 171 -70.32 6.00 15.28
N SER A 172 -70.35 6.77 16.38
CA SER A 172 -70.65 6.24 17.71
C SER A 172 -72.16 5.97 17.81
N LYS A 173 -72.57 4.74 17.51
CA LYS A 173 -73.89 4.20 17.85
C LYS A 173 -73.84 3.47 19.19
#